data_AF-A0A3S1EJ59-F1
#
_entry.id   AF-A0A3S1EJ59-F1
#
_cell.length_a   1.000
_cell.length_b   1.000
_cell.length_c   1.000
_cell.angle_alpha   90.00
_cell.angle_beta   90.00
_cell.angle_gamma   90.00
#
_symmetry.space_group_name_H-M   'P 1'
#
loop_
_entity.id
_entity.type
_entity.pdbx_description
1 polymer ?
#
loop_
_entity_poly.entity_id
_entity_poly.type
_entity_poly.pdbx_seq_one_letter_code
_entity_poly.pdbx_strand_id
1 'polypeptide(L)'
;MTLELCQWKQSFYVETQPEMQLGTLIFSDVTFYKTEPQLFDLDSSEILAVDLLPSEGEDERIKLVLNGLDDVIVLNIQSSEVEWREIKTEDGQ
;
A
#
# COMPACT_ATOMS: atom_id res chain seq x y z
N MET A 1 -7.80 -1.84 -1.28
CA MET A 1 -7.36 -2.00 0.12
C MET A 1 -7.29 -0.63 0.77
N THR A 2 -7.95 -0.39 1.90
CA THR A 2 -7.93 0.92 2.57
C THR A 2 -6.70 1.03 3.46
N LEU A 3 -5.96 2.14 3.36
CA LEU A 3 -4.73 2.42 4.09
C LEU A 3 -4.73 3.85 4.60
N GLU A 4 -4.11 4.09 5.75
CA GLU A 4 -3.73 5.42 6.22
C GLU A 4 -2.26 5.69 5.87
N LEU A 5 -2.02 6.61 4.94
CA LEU A 5 -0.70 6.94 4.44
C LEU A 5 -0.13 8.15 5.18
N CYS A 6 1.09 8.00 5.67
CA CYS A 6 1.87 9.06 6.30
C CYS A 6 2.63 9.86 5.22
N GLN A 7 2.03 10.96 4.77
CA GLN A 7 2.45 11.78 3.61
C GLN A 7 3.80 12.49 3.82
N TRP A 8 4.08 13.04 5.00
CA TRP A 8 5.29 13.83 5.28
C TRP A 8 6.64 13.11 5.03
N LYS A 9 6.63 11.76 4.94
CA LYS A 9 7.81 10.96 4.58
C LYS A 9 7.93 10.66 3.09
N GLN A 10 6.93 11.04 2.29
CA GLN A 10 6.89 10.79 0.85
C GLN A 10 7.59 11.92 0.08
N SER A 11 8.27 11.57 -1.00
CA SER A 11 9.04 12.52 -1.81
C SER A 11 8.18 13.60 -2.50
N PHE A 12 6.86 13.35 -2.60
CA PHE A 12 5.87 14.24 -3.21
C PHE A 12 5.02 14.99 -2.18
N TYR A 13 5.41 14.98 -0.90
CA TYR A 13 4.69 15.70 0.16
C TYR A 13 4.62 17.21 -0.11
N VAL A 14 3.45 17.79 0.12
CA VAL A 14 3.24 19.24 0.10
C VAL A 14 2.77 19.66 1.49
N GLU A 15 3.47 20.60 2.13
CA GLU A 15 3.18 21.07 3.50
C GLU A 15 1.73 21.55 3.70
N THR A 16 1.04 21.96 2.63
CA THR A 16 -0.36 22.39 2.69
C THR A 16 -1.36 21.24 2.74
N GLN A 17 -0.90 19.99 2.60
CA GLN A 17 -1.75 18.79 2.64
C GLN A 17 -1.66 18.12 4.02
N PRO A 18 -2.73 17.41 4.45
CA PRO A 18 -2.71 16.66 5.70
C PRO A 18 -1.53 15.68 5.76
N GLU A 19 -0.88 15.60 6.93
CA GLU A 19 0.23 14.68 7.16
C GLU A 19 -0.19 13.20 7.08
N MET A 20 -1.43 12.91 7.48
CA MET A 20 -2.04 11.58 7.39
C MET A 20 -3.18 11.64 6.39
N GLN A 21 -3.20 10.69 5.45
CA GLN A 21 -4.23 10.61 4.42
C GLN A 21 -4.81 9.21 4.34
N LEU A 22 -6.12 9.10 4.54
CA LEU A 22 -6.85 7.85 4.32
C LEU A 22 -7.15 7.68 2.83
N GLY A 23 -6.89 6.49 2.30
CA GLY A 23 -7.19 6.19 0.91
C GLY A 23 -7.26 4.71 0.63
N THR A 24 -7.49 4.37 -0.63
CA THR A 24 -7.58 3.01 -1.12
C THR A 24 -6.50 2.79 -2.17
N LEU A 25 -5.64 1.79 -1.94
CA LEU A 25 -4.75 1.26 -2.96
C LEU A 25 -5.50 0.20 -3.77
N ILE A 26 -5.56 0.37 -5.08
CA ILE A 26 -6.29 -0.46 -6.04
C ILE A 26 -5.28 -1.07 -6.99
N PHE A 27 -5.38 -2.39 -7.19
CA PHE A 27 -4.56 -3.16 -8.12
C PHE A 27 -5.47 -3.70 -9.21
N SER A 28 -5.26 -3.30 -10.45
CA SER A 28 -6.04 -3.75 -11.61
C SER A 28 -5.44 -5.00 -12.23
N ASP A 29 -6.29 -5.91 -12.72
CA ASP A 29 -5.90 -7.16 -13.39
C ASP A 29 -4.75 -7.93 -12.71
N VAL A 30 -4.90 -8.20 -11.41
CA VAL A 30 -3.89 -8.89 -10.61
C VAL A 30 -3.56 -10.26 -11.23
N THR A 31 -2.33 -10.41 -11.71
CA THR A 31 -1.83 -11.65 -12.34
C THR A 31 -1.14 -12.57 -11.33
N PHE A 32 -0.61 -12.01 -10.23
CA PHE A 32 0.03 -12.77 -9.17
C PHE A 32 -0.14 -12.12 -7.80
N TYR A 33 -0.36 -12.94 -6.78
CA TYR A 33 -0.46 -12.53 -5.39
C TYR A 33 0.15 -13.60 -4.49
N LYS A 34 1.03 -13.21 -3.57
CA LYS A 34 1.63 -14.10 -2.59
C LYS A 34 1.90 -13.39 -1.27
N THR A 35 1.56 -14.05 -0.16
CA THR A 35 1.83 -13.54 1.19
C THR A 35 2.53 -14.59 2.03
N GLU A 36 3.46 -14.14 2.86
CA GLU A 36 4.15 -14.96 3.86
C GLU A 36 4.21 -14.17 5.17
N PRO A 37 3.59 -14.62 6.27
CA PRO A 37 2.68 -15.78 6.37
C PRO A 37 1.38 -15.65 5.55
N GLN A 38 0.68 -16.78 5.32
CA GLN A 38 -0.56 -16.81 4.52
C GLN A 38 -1.75 -16.12 5.19
N LEU A 39 -1.79 -16.10 6.53
CA LEU A 39 -2.79 -15.39 7.32
C LEU A 39 -2.13 -14.15 7.90
N PHE A 40 -2.68 -12.99 7.58
CA PHE A 40 -2.24 -11.71 8.11
C PHE A 40 -3.45 -10.76 8.12
N ASP A 41 -3.46 -9.88 9.12
CA ASP A 41 -4.26 -8.67 9.07
C ASP A 41 -3.37 -7.55 8.53
N LEU A 42 -3.91 -6.73 7.63
CA LEU A 42 -3.17 -5.62 7.08
C LEU A 42 -3.58 -4.34 7.79
N ASP A 43 -2.68 -3.84 8.65
CA ASP A 43 -2.75 -2.51 9.23
C ASP A 43 -1.73 -1.60 8.52
N SER A 44 -2.19 -0.46 8.00
CA SER A 44 -1.32 0.49 7.33
C SER A 44 -0.25 1.09 8.25
N SER A 45 -0.50 1.16 9.56
CA SER A 45 0.48 1.58 10.55
C SER A 45 1.64 0.58 10.71
N GLU A 46 1.45 -0.66 10.26
CA GLU A 46 2.46 -1.71 10.31
C GLU A 46 3.31 -1.79 9.03
N ILE A 47 3.02 -0.99 7.99
CA ILE A 47 3.84 -0.96 6.77
C ILE A 47 5.23 -0.42 7.10
N LEU A 48 6.24 -1.29 7.01
CA LEU A 48 7.65 -0.98 7.22
C LEU A 48 8.33 -0.51 5.94
N ALA A 49 7.99 -1.11 4.80
CA ALA A 49 8.55 -0.77 3.50
C ALA A 49 7.60 -1.10 2.35
N VAL A 50 7.71 -0.33 1.26
CA VAL A 50 7.02 -0.56 -0.01
C VAL A 50 8.04 -0.40 -1.12
N ASP A 51 8.26 -1.48 -1.87
CA ASP A 51 9.20 -1.52 -2.99
C ASP A 51 8.46 -1.82 -4.30
N LEU A 52 8.71 -0.99 -5.31
CA LEU A 52 8.38 -1.32 -6.70
C LEU A 52 9.49 -2.22 -7.24
N LEU A 53 9.14 -3.48 -7.52
CA LEU A 53 10.05 -4.46 -8.08
C LEU A 53 10.04 -4.40 -9.61
N PRO A 54 11.19 -4.63 -10.25
CA PRO A 54 11.23 -4.79 -11.71
C PRO A 54 10.38 -5.99 -12.12
N SER A 55 9.60 -5.79 -13.17
CA SER A 55 8.71 -6.77 -13.79
C SER A 55 9.19 -7.03 -15.22
N GLU A 56 9.18 -8.29 -15.65
CA GLU A 56 9.42 -8.63 -17.06
C GLU A 56 8.11 -8.43 -17.85
N GLY A 57 7.74 -7.17 -18.11
CA GLY A 57 6.51 -6.83 -18.83
C GLY A 57 6.01 -5.41 -18.57
N GLU A 58 4.78 -5.13 -19.00
CA GLU A 58 4.07 -3.88 -18.69
C GLU A 58 3.44 -3.89 -17.29
N ASP A 59 3.37 -5.05 -16.64
CA ASP A 59 2.84 -5.19 -15.28
C ASP A 59 3.73 -4.50 -14.25
N GLU A 60 3.13 -3.94 -13.22
CA GLU A 60 3.79 -3.45 -12.02
C GLU A 60 3.85 -4.55 -10.96
N ARG A 61 5.01 -4.71 -10.32
CA ARG A 61 5.17 -5.62 -9.18
C ARG A 61 5.47 -4.82 -7.93
N ILE A 62 4.64 -4.95 -6.91
CA ILE A 62 4.80 -4.31 -5.61
C ILE A 62 5.12 -5.34 -4.54
N LYS A 63 6.08 -5.01 -3.69
CA LYS A 63 6.36 -5.72 -2.46
C LYS A 63 6.08 -4.78 -1.28
N LEU A 64 5.16 -5.18 -0.42
CA LEU A 64 4.94 -4.53 0.88
C LEU A 64 5.53 -5.42 1.97
N VAL A 65 6.20 -4.78 2.92
CA VAL A 65 6.73 -5.42 4.13
C VAL A 65 6.00 -4.82 5.30
N LEU A 66 5.32 -5.66 6.08
CA LEU A 66 4.54 -5.27 7.25
C LEU A 66 5.16 -5.87 8.51
N ASN A 67 5.01 -5.17 9.62
CA ASN A 67 5.32 -5.70 10.95
C ASN A 67 4.20 -6.66 11.36
N GLY A 68 4.49 -7.97 11.52
CA GLY A 68 3.52 -8.92 12.06
C GLY A 68 3.72 -9.17 13.56
N LEU A 69 2.76 -9.87 14.16
CA LEU A 69 2.78 -10.19 15.59
C LEU A 69 3.98 -11.05 16.02
N ASP A 70 4.31 -12.07 15.22
CA ASP A 70 5.40 -13.01 15.51
C ASP A 70 6.59 -12.88 14.56
N ASP A 71 6.36 -12.45 13.31
CA ASP A 71 7.37 -12.30 12.25
C ASP A 71 6.95 -11.22 11.24
N VAL A 72 7.87 -10.80 10.38
CA VAL A 72 7.62 -9.84 9.31
C VAL A 72 6.72 -10.46 8.24
N ILE A 73 5.66 -9.75 7.85
CA ILE A 73 4.77 -10.19 6.77
C ILE A 73 5.26 -9.57 5.45
N VAL A 74 5.40 -10.40 4.42
CA VAL A 74 5.77 -9.95 3.08
C VAL A 74 4.63 -10.22 2.11
N LEU A 75 4.11 -9.14 1.53
CA LEU A 75 3.04 -9.15 0.55
C LEU A 75 3.62 -8.80 -0.83
N ASN A 76 3.48 -9.70 -1.80
CA ASN A 76 3.89 -9.49 -3.18
C ASN A 76 2.67 -9.51 -4.09
N ILE A 77 2.50 -8.46 -4.87
CA ILE A 77 1.38 -8.30 -5.81
C ILE A 77 1.95 -7.94 -7.17
N GLN A 78 1.46 -8.57 -8.22
CA GLN A 78 1.69 -8.18 -9.60
C GLN A 78 0.36 -7.85 -10.26
N SER A 79 0.29 -6.68 -10.88
CA SER A 79 -0.92 -6.09 -11.46
C SER A 79 -0.57 -5.29 -12.70
N SER A 80 -1.54 -5.09 -13.60
CA SER A 80 -1.35 -4.23 -14.78
C SER A 80 -1.19 -2.76 -14.40
N GLU A 81 -1.83 -2.33 -13.30
CA GLU A 81 -1.84 -0.95 -12.83
C GLU A 81 -2.05 -0.90 -11.32
N VAL A 82 -1.38 0.06 -10.66
CA VAL A 82 -1.60 0.42 -9.26
C VAL A 82 -2.05 1.88 -9.11
N GLU A 83 -3.20 2.08 -8.48
CA GLU A 83 -3.80 3.40 -8.26
C GLU A 83 -4.00 3.68 -6.76
N TRP A 84 -3.70 4.91 -6.32
CA TRP A 84 -4.10 5.43 -5.01
C TRP A 84 -5.32 6.35 -5.16
N ARG A 85 -6.42 6.01 -4.49
CA ARG A 85 -7.62 6.86 -4.40
C ARG A 85 -7.84 7.35 -2.98
N GLU A 86 -7.77 8.67 -2.80
CA GLU A 86 -8.10 9.30 -1.52
C GLU A 86 -9.57 9.01 -1.12
N ILE A 87 -9.77 8.61 0.13
CA ILE A 87 -11.10 8.59 0.74
C ILE A 87 -11.24 9.95 1.44
N LYS A 88 -12.01 10.84 0.82
CA LYS A 88 -12.41 12.06 1.51
C LYS A 88 -13.39 11.65 2.59
N THR A 89 -12.99 11.77 3.86
CA THR A 89 -13.97 11.87 4.93
C THR A 89 -14.76 13.15 4.67
N GLU A 90 -16.00 13.02 4.23
CA GLU A 90 -16.95 14.12 4.39
C GLU A 90 -17.01 14.37 5.91
N ASP A 91 -16.47 15.52 6.35
CA ASP A 91 -16.74 16.08 7.67
C ASP A 91 -18.24 16.33 7.77
N GLY A 92 -18.96 15.26 8.09
CA GLY A 92 -20.37 15.25 8.41
C GLY A 92 -20.53 15.43 9.91
N GLN A 93 -20.64 16.71 10.28
CA GLN A 93 -21.35 17.28 11.45
C GLN A 93 -20.53 17.79 12.64
#